data_AF-A0AA48R9N0-F1
#
_entry.id   AF-A0AA48R9N0-F1
#
_cell.length_a   1.000
_cell.length_b   1.000
_cell.length_c   1.000
_cell.angle_alpha   90.00
_cell.angle_beta   90.00
_cell.angle_gamma   90.00
#
_symmetry.space_group_name_H-M   'P 1'
#
loop_
_entity.id
_entity.type
_entity.pdbx_description
1 polymer ?
#
loop_
_entity_poly.entity_id
_entity_poly.type
_entity_poly.pdbx_seq_one_letter_code
_entity_poly.pdbx_strand_id
1 'polypeptide(L)'
;MCTVDSALQDDCISLVQRRDAEGAYLIRIGTLQTVVTISLRRTWGSRTAFRQSHAIKTPRQPCPNWSCAPEAETPGDALRKAIIGLTMHYRKAVGEGHSPAEEWLVPGN
;
A
#
# COMPACT_ATOMS: atom_id res chain seq x y z
N MET A 1 -14.53 7.16 -9.99
CA MET A 1 -13.16 6.85 -10.41
C MET A 1 -12.20 7.52 -9.43
N CYS A 2 -11.33 6.76 -8.77
CA CYS A 2 -10.36 7.34 -7.84
C CYS A 2 -9.21 7.99 -8.62
N THR A 3 -8.76 9.17 -8.18
CA THR A 3 -7.53 9.81 -8.69
C THR A 3 -6.34 9.43 -7.83
N VAL A 4 -5.12 9.57 -8.36
CA VAL A 4 -3.88 9.38 -7.59
C VAL A 4 -3.87 10.28 -6.35
N ASP A 5 -4.26 11.54 -6.49
CA ASP A 5 -4.31 12.48 -5.37
C ASP A 5 -5.27 12.01 -4.28
N SER A 6 -6.47 11.57 -4.66
CA SER A 6 -7.45 11.07 -3.68
C SER A 6 -7.01 9.76 -3.00
N ALA A 7 -6.24 8.92 -3.69
CA ALA A 7 -5.69 7.70 -3.10
C ALA A 7 -4.63 8.01 -2.03
N LEU A 8 -3.86 9.08 -2.22
CA LEU A 8 -2.79 9.51 -1.31
C LEU A 8 -3.31 10.27 -0.08
N GLN A 9 -4.60 10.59 -0.02
CA GLN A 9 -5.24 11.28 1.10
C GLN A 9 -5.70 10.33 2.23
N ASP A 10 -5.36 9.04 2.17
CA ASP A 10 -5.65 8.10 3.26
C ASP A 10 -4.91 8.53 4.55
N ASP A 11 -5.68 8.75 5.62
CA ASP A 11 -5.19 9.29 6.90
C ASP A 11 -4.22 8.36 7.65
N CYS A 12 -4.16 7.08 7.26
CA CYS A 12 -3.28 6.07 7.82
C CYS A 12 -1.95 6.00 7.06
N ILE A 13 -1.71 6.87 6.08
CA ILE A 13 -0.41 6.99 5.42
C ILE A 13 0.15 8.39 5.51
N SER A 14 1.46 8.49 5.33
CA SER A 14 2.13 9.76 5.07
C SER A 14 2.97 9.62 3.81
N LEU A 15 2.73 10.51 2.84
CA LEU A 15 3.51 10.55 1.61
C LEU A 15 4.92 11.09 1.92
N VAL A 16 5.93 10.27 1.64
CA VAL A 16 7.35 10.65 1.78
C VAL A 16 7.87 11.26 0.49
N GLN A 17 7.60 10.60 -0.63
CA GLN A 17 8.03 11.07 -1.93
C GLN A 17 7.07 10.60 -3.02
N ARG A 18 6.78 11.49 -3.97
CA ARG A 18 6.00 11.20 -5.17
C ARG A 18 6.90 11.32 -6.40
N ARG A 19 6.90 10.29 -7.25
CA ARG A 19 7.66 10.23 -8.50
C ARG A 19 6.74 9.81 -9.64
N ASP A 20 5.93 10.74 -10.12
CA ASP A 20 4.92 10.43 -11.14
C ASP A 20 5.53 9.90 -12.44
N ALA A 21 6.69 10.41 -12.86
CA ALA A 21 7.37 9.95 -14.07
C ALA A 21 7.80 8.47 -14.00
N GLU A 22 8.08 7.96 -12.80
CA GLU A 22 8.43 6.57 -12.53
C GLU A 22 7.20 5.73 -12.14
N GLY A 23 6.04 6.36 -11.95
CA GLY A 23 4.87 5.73 -11.35
C GLY A 23 5.10 5.25 -9.92
N ALA A 24 6.04 5.86 -9.18
CA ALA A 24 6.45 5.40 -7.85
C ALA A 24 6.00 6.35 -6.74
N TYR A 25 5.45 5.77 -5.67
CA TYR A 25 4.90 6.48 -4.52
C TYR A 25 5.50 5.88 -3.24
N LEU A 26 6.29 6.66 -2.53
CA LEU A 26 6.96 6.25 -1.30
C LEU A 26 6.13 6.77 -0.12
N ILE A 27 5.64 5.86 0.72
CA ILE A 27 4.74 6.16 1.82
C ILE A 27 5.24 5.53 3.12
N ARG A 28 4.83 6.12 4.25
CA ARG A 28 4.84 5.48 5.57
C ARG A 28 3.43 5.11 5.97
N ILE A 29 3.28 4.12 6.86
CA ILE A 29 1.99 3.61 7.33
C ILE A 29 1.87 3.84 8.82
N GLY A 30 0.89 4.65 9.22
CA GLY A 30 0.66 5.05 10.60
C GLY A 30 1.95 5.58 11.24
N THR A 31 2.41 4.93 12.31
CA THR A 31 3.62 5.33 13.04
C THR A 31 4.88 4.57 12.61
N LEU A 32 4.78 3.67 11.63
CA LEU A 32 5.91 2.88 11.14
C LEU A 32 6.89 3.76 10.35
N GLN A 33 8.17 3.59 10.62
CA GLN A 33 9.25 4.39 10.03
C GLN A 33 9.72 3.85 8.69
N THR A 34 9.61 2.53 8.49
CA THR A 34 9.96 1.87 7.23
C THR A 34 9.14 2.43 6.07
N VAL A 35 9.83 2.84 5.00
CA VAL A 35 9.20 3.39 3.80
C VAL A 35 8.76 2.26 2.88
N VAL A 36 7.49 2.25 2.50
CA VAL A 36 6.93 1.33 1.51
C VAL A 36 6.85 2.04 0.17
N THR A 37 7.42 1.42 -0.86
CA THR A 37 7.31 1.90 -2.24
C THR A 37 6.15 1.18 -2.92
N ILE A 38 5.24 1.94 -3.51
CA ILE A 38 4.19 1.45 -4.41
C ILE A 38 4.52 1.92 -5.82
N SER A 39 4.73 0.99 -6.74
CA SER A 39 5.01 1.28 -8.14
C SER A 39 3.82 0.90 -9.01
N LEU A 40 3.42 1.77 -9.93
CA LEU A 40 2.35 1.56 -10.89
C LEU A 40 2.90 1.33 -12.28
N ARG A 41 2.27 0.42 -13.03
CA ARG A 41 2.63 0.12 -14.42
C ARG A 41 1.37 -0.15 -15.23
N ARG A 42 1.28 0.41 -16.44
CA ARG A 42 0.23 0.01 -17.39
C ARG A 42 0.47 -1.41 -17.91
N THR A 43 -0.60 -2.17 -17.96
CA THR A 43 -0.66 -3.50 -18.57
C THR A 43 -1.07 -3.40 -20.05
N TRP A 44 -0.93 -4.49 -20.79
CA TRP A 44 -1.34 -4.56 -22.20
C TRP A 44 -2.86 -4.33 -22.42
N GLY A 45 -3.69 -4.58 -21.40
CA GLY A 45 -5.16 -4.52 -21.49
C GLY A 45 -5.78 -3.23 -20.97
N SER A 46 -5.09 -2.08 -21.06
CA SER A 46 -5.52 -0.75 -20.56
C SER A 46 -5.61 -0.59 -19.03
N ARG A 47 -5.51 -1.69 -18.27
CA ARG A 47 -5.49 -1.69 -16.80
C ARG A 47 -4.15 -1.24 -16.25
N THR A 48 -4.15 -0.78 -15.00
CA THR A 48 -2.93 -0.43 -14.25
C THR A 48 -2.65 -1.47 -13.18
N ALA A 49 -1.49 -2.11 -13.27
CA ALA A 49 -0.95 -2.98 -12.23
C ALA A 49 -0.17 -2.16 -11.20
N PHE A 50 -0.07 -2.70 -9.98
CA PHE A 50 0.78 -2.14 -8.93
C PHE A 50 1.70 -3.20 -8.33
N ARG A 51 2.84 -2.77 -7.79
CA ARG A 51 3.73 -3.60 -6.96
C ARG A 51 4.07 -2.84 -5.69
N GLN A 52 4.16 -3.55 -4.58
CA GLN A 52 4.54 -2.99 -3.29
C GLN A 52 5.90 -3.58 -2.91
N SER A 53 6.78 -2.76 -2.32
CA SER A 53 8.07 -3.25 -1.82
C SER A 53 7.95 -4.07 -0.53
N HIS A 54 6.87 -3.86 0.23
CA HIS A 54 6.57 -4.59 1.46
C HIS A 54 5.10 -5.01 1.48
N ALA A 55 4.83 -6.17 2.07
CA ALA A 55 3.51 -6.57 2.52
C ALA A 55 3.34 -6.24 4.00
N ILE A 56 2.10 -6.24 4.47
CA ILE A 56 1.79 -6.14 5.90
C ILE A 56 1.42 -7.50 6.49
N LYS A 57 2.04 -7.85 7.61
CA LYS A 57 1.77 -9.05 8.43
C LYS A 57 1.60 -8.64 9.89
N THR A 58 0.37 -8.34 10.28
CA THR A 58 0.02 -8.08 11.68
C THR A 58 -0.18 -9.39 12.45
N PRO A 59 -0.21 -9.40 13.80
CA PRO A 59 -0.43 -10.61 14.60
C PRO A 59 -1.73 -11.36 14.28
N ARG A 60 -2.70 -10.69 13.65
CA ARG A 60 -3.97 -11.27 13.23
C ARG A 60 -3.89 -12.19 12.02
N GLN A 61 -2.82 -12.06 11.23
CA GLN A 61 -2.74 -12.67 9.92
C GLN A 61 -1.81 -13.89 9.98
N PRO A 62 -2.23 -15.04 9.42
CA PRO A 62 -1.36 -16.22 9.38
C PRO A 62 -0.17 -16.03 8.44
N CYS A 63 -0.29 -15.14 7.43
CA CYS A 63 0.73 -14.84 6.44
C CYS A 63 0.72 -13.34 6.06
N PRO A 64 1.81 -12.82 5.47
CA PRO A 64 1.83 -11.45 4.94
C PRO A 64 0.77 -11.25 3.86
N ASN A 65 0.08 -10.12 3.89
CA ASN A 65 -0.92 -9.78 2.89
C ASN A 65 -0.27 -9.18 1.64
N TRP A 66 -0.05 -10.03 0.65
CA TRP A 66 0.21 -9.63 -0.73
C TRP A 66 -1.11 -9.53 -1.48
N SER A 67 -1.25 -8.53 -2.36
CA SER A 67 -2.46 -8.43 -3.17
C SER A 67 -2.52 -9.58 -4.19
N CYS A 68 -3.55 -10.43 -4.09
CA CYS A 68 -3.75 -11.55 -5.04
C CYS A 68 -4.14 -11.08 -6.45
N ALA A 69 -4.63 -9.85 -6.59
CA ALA A 69 -5.02 -9.26 -7.87
C ALA A 69 -4.47 -7.82 -7.93
N PRO A 70 -3.17 -7.65 -8.21
CA PRO A 70 -2.46 -6.38 -8.07
C PRO A 70 -2.70 -5.45 -9.28
N GLU A 71 -3.96 -5.27 -9.66
CA GLU A 71 -4.37 -4.45 -10.80
C GLU A 71 -5.76 -3.83 -10.60
N ALA A 72 -5.99 -2.72 -11.28
CA ALA A 72 -7.26 -2.01 -11.37
C ALA A 72 -7.42 -1.30 -12.72
N GLU A 73 -8.62 -0.81 -13.02
CA GLU A 73 -8.94 -0.06 -14.25
C GLU A 73 -8.01 1.14 -14.44
N THR A 74 -7.81 1.94 -13.38
CA THR A 74 -7.09 3.22 -13.45
C THR A 74 -5.90 3.28 -12.49
N PRO A 75 -4.94 4.20 -12.70
CA PRO A 75 -3.83 4.38 -11.77
C PRO A 75 -4.27 4.75 -10.35
N GLY A 76 -5.27 5.62 -10.21
CA GLY A 76 -5.78 6.00 -8.89
C GLY A 76 -6.47 4.84 -8.19
N ASP A 77 -7.27 4.05 -8.91
CA ASP A 77 -7.90 2.86 -8.34
C ASP A 77 -6.85 1.79 -7.94
N ALA A 78 -5.79 1.62 -8.75
CA ALA A 78 -4.70 0.68 -8.45
C ALA A 78 -3.92 1.12 -7.21
N LEU A 79 -3.57 2.40 -7.11
CA LEU A 79 -2.90 2.97 -5.95
C LEU A 79 -3.76 2.87 -4.69
N ARG A 80 -5.04 3.22 -4.78
CA ARG A 80 -6.00 3.10 -3.67
C ARG A 80 -6.11 1.65 -3.21
N LYS A 81 -6.20 0.69 -4.13
CA LYS A 81 -6.27 -0.74 -3.80
C LYS A 81 -5.01 -1.21 -3.07
N ALA A 82 -3.84 -0.76 -3.51
CA ALA A 82 -2.57 -1.04 -2.83
C ALA A 82 -2.57 -0.48 -1.40
N ILE A 83 -2.93 0.80 -1.23
CA ILE A 83 -2.96 1.48 0.08
C ILE A 83 -3.95 0.80 1.02
N ILE A 84 -5.19 0.55 0.59
CA ILE A 84 -6.21 -0.13 1.39
C ILE A 84 -5.73 -1.52 1.84
N GLY A 85 -5.09 -2.26 0.93
CA GLY A 85 -4.54 -3.58 1.25
C GLY A 85 -3.51 -3.58 2.37
N LEU A 86 -2.84 -2.44 2.63
CA LEU A 86 -1.91 -2.28 3.73
C LEU A 86 -2.61 -1.66 4.97
N THR A 87 -3.31 -0.54 4.78
CA THR A 87 -3.88 0.26 5.87
C THR A 87 -5.05 -0.43 6.55
N MET A 88 -5.83 -1.26 5.85
CA MET A 88 -6.92 -2.02 6.45
C MET A 88 -6.40 -2.94 7.56
N HIS A 89 -5.33 -3.70 7.32
CA HIS A 89 -4.78 -4.60 8.32
C HIS A 89 -4.11 -3.85 9.47
N TYR A 90 -3.40 -2.76 9.17
CA TYR A 90 -2.82 -1.88 10.18
C TYR A 90 -3.90 -1.37 11.14
N ARG A 91 -4.94 -0.70 10.62
CA ARG A 91 -6.06 -0.15 11.42
C ARG A 91 -6.72 -1.24 12.26
N LYS A 92 -6.92 -2.41 11.67
CA LYS A 92 -7.59 -3.54 12.35
C LYS A 92 -6.79 -4.10 13.52
N ALA A 93 -5.46 -4.16 13.41
CA ALA A 93 -4.60 -4.62 14.49
C ALA A 93 -4.47 -3.57 15.61
N VAL A 94 -4.29 -2.30 15.23
CA VAL A 94 -4.25 -1.19 16.20
C VAL A 94 -5.56 -1.05 16.96
N GLY A 95 -6.70 -1.17 16.27
CA GLY A 95 -8.03 -1.12 16.89
C GLY A 95 -8.30 -2.27 17.87
N GLU A 96 -7.53 -3.36 17.81
CA GLU A 96 -7.58 -4.48 18.78
C GLU A 96 -6.55 -4.35 19.90
N GLY A 97 -5.83 -3.23 19.98
CA GLY A 97 -4.86 -2.95 21.04
C GLY A 97 -3.45 -3.47 20.76
N HIS A 98 -3.16 -3.95 19.54
CA HIS A 98 -1.79 -4.28 19.17
C HIS A 98 -0.98 -3.01 18.86
N SER A 99 0.17 -2.87 19.51
CA SER A 99 1.12 -1.81 19.21
C SER A 99 1.75 -2.01 17.82
N PRO A 100 1.76 -0.99 16.95
CA PRO A 100 2.51 -1.03 15.69
C PRO A 100 3.97 -1.41 15.89
N ALA A 101 4.49 -2.32 15.07
CA ALA A 101 5.87 -2.74 15.09
C ALA A 101 6.43 -2.82 13.67
N GLU A 102 7.70 -2.45 13.47
CA GLU A 102 8.35 -2.44 12.14
C GLU A 102 8.34 -3.82 11.48
N GLU A 103 8.41 -4.90 12.28
CA GLU A 103 8.32 -6.29 11.82
C GLU A 103 6.99 -6.63 11.12
N TRP A 104 5.96 -5.78 11.24
CA TRP A 104 4.74 -5.94 10.46
C TRP A 104 4.96 -5.71 8.98
N LEU A 105 6.00 -4.96 8.59
CA LEU A 105 6.34 -4.74 7.19
C LEU A 105 7.34 -5.80 6.73
N VAL A 106 6.85 -6.73 5.91
CA VAL A 106 7.64 -7.85 5.39
C VAL A 106 8.12 -7.49 4.00
N PRO A 107 9.44 -7.40 3.74
CA PRO A 107 9.96 -7.06 2.43
C PRO A 107 9.59 -8.12 1.39
N GLY A 108 9.26 -7.66 0.19
CA GLY A 108 9.09 -8.53 -0.97
C GLY A 108 10.43 -8.84 -1.62
N ASN A 109 10.54 -10.05 -2.17
CA ASN A 109 11.62 -10.40 -3.10
C ASN A 109 11.39 -9.72 -4.47
#